data_AF-X1IFH3-F1
#
_entry.id   AF-X1IFH3-F1
#
_cell.length_a   1.000
_cell.length_b   1.000
_cell.length_c   1.000
_cell.angle_alpha   90.00
_cell.angle_beta   90.00
_cell.angle_gamma   90.00
#
_symmetry.space_group_name_H-M   'P 1'
#
loop_
_entity.id
_entity.type
_entity.pdbx_description
1 polymer ?
#
loop_
_entity_poly.entity_id
_entity_poly.type
_entity_poly.pdbx_seq_one_letter_code
_entity_poly.pdbx_strand_id
1 'polypeptide(L)'
;MLLNSSAGEKARKYVASRGLLPKTISDFQLGFSLNSWEALKQYLLERGYTEDELLTAGLIIQAEAGKTHDRFRNQLVFPICDVRGGVTGFGARALDDSLPKYVNSPQTDIFDKSSSLYGINLAKAAIRQQNLAVIVEGYMDVITAHQNGFQNVVASMGT
;
A
#
# COMPACT_ATOMS: atom_id res chain seq x y z
N MET A 1 4.22 0.30 -12.34
CA MET A 1 4.31 -1.15 -12.70
C MET A 1 2.95 -1.83 -12.85
N LEU A 2 1.95 -1.59 -11.98
CA LEU A 2 0.66 -2.28 -12.04
C LEU A 2 -0.06 -2.18 -13.39
N LEU A 3 -0.11 -0.99 -14.00
CA LEU A 3 -0.87 -0.78 -15.24
C LEU A 3 -0.15 -1.30 -16.51
N ASN A 4 1.19 -1.30 -16.52
CA ASN A 4 1.97 -1.36 -17.76
C ASN A 4 2.87 -2.60 -17.90
N SER A 5 3.10 -3.37 -16.83
CA SER A 5 4.01 -4.54 -16.87
C SER A 5 3.24 -5.85 -17.02
N SER A 6 3.76 -6.81 -17.80
CA SER A 6 3.21 -8.18 -17.87
C SER A 6 3.15 -8.83 -16.49
N ALA A 7 4.15 -8.61 -15.63
CA ALA A 7 4.19 -9.14 -14.26
C ALA A 7 2.98 -8.69 -13.40
N GLY A 8 2.38 -7.54 -13.71
CA GLY A 8 1.20 -7.02 -13.00
C GLY A 8 -0.13 -7.63 -13.45
N GLU A 9 -0.16 -8.59 -14.37
CA GLU A 9 -1.41 -9.12 -14.94
C GLU A 9 -2.34 -9.71 -13.88
N LYS A 10 -1.81 -10.48 -12.93
CA LYS A 10 -2.61 -11.09 -11.86
C LYS A 10 -3.27 -10.01 -10.98
N ALA A 11 -2.52 -8.98 -10.64
CA ALA A 11 -3.01 -7.84 -9.87
C ALA A 11 -4.06 -7.05 -10.66
N ARG A 12 -3.86 -6.82 -11.96
CA ARG A 12 -4.84 -6.18 -12.85
C ARG A 12 -6.15 -6.97 -12.94
N LYS A 13 -6.08 -8.30 -13.12
CA LYS A 13 -7.25 -9.18 -13.11
C LYS A 13 -8.01 -9.09 -11.80
N TYR A 14 -7.29 -9.04 -10.67
CA TYR A 14 -7.91 -8.88 -9.35
C TYR A 14 -8.61 -7.54 -9.19
N VAL A 15 -7.95 -6.40 -9.47
CA VAL A 15 -8.59 -5.09 -9.31
C VAL A 15 -9.76 -4.91 -10.28
N ALA A 16 -9.68 -5.48 -11.49
CA ALA A 16 -10.78 -5.50 -12.45
C ALA A 16 -11.96 -6.35 -11.98
N SER A 17 -11.72 -7.54 -11.41
CA SER A 17 -12.80 -8.38 -10.85
C SER A 17 -13.46 -7.76 -9.62
N ARG A 18 -12.78 -6.82 -8.95
CA ARG A 18 -13.33 -5.97 -7.88
C ARG A 18 -14.00 -4.69 -8.39
N GLY A 19 -14.06 -4.47 -9.71
CA GLY A 19 -14.72 -3.32 -10.32
C GLY A 19 -13.97 -2.00 -10.16
N LEU A 20 -12.66 -2.01 -9.87
CA LEU A 20 -11.89 -0.77 -9.75
C LEU A 20 -11.59 -0.17 -11.12
N LEU A 21 -11.93 1.12 -11.27
CA LEU A 21 -11.67 1.88 -12.47
C LEU A 21 -10.18 2.27 -12.58
N PRO A 22 -9.63 2.46 -13.80
CA PRO A 22 -8.26 2.92 -13.99
C PRO A 22 -7.94 4.24 -13.26
N LYS A 23 -8.91 5.17 -13.23
CA LYS A 23 -8.77 6.43 -12.48
C LYS A 23 -8.60 6.16 -10.99
N THR A 24 -9.43 5.30 -10.40
CA THR A 24 -9.34 4.91 -8.98
C THR A 24 -8.00 4.26 -8.66
N ILE A 25 -7.51 3.37 -9.52
CA ILE A 25 -6.19 2.75 -9.40
C ILE A 25 -5.08 3.81 -9.37
N SER A 26 -5.19 4.84 -10.23
CA SER A 26 -4.25 5.95 -10.29
C SER A 26 -4.35 6.89 -9.08
N ASP A 27 -5.56 7.28 -8.68
CA ASP A 27 -5.81 8.21 -7.57
C ASP A 27 -5.27 7.64 -6.25
N PHE A 28 -5.46 6.34 -6.02
CA PHE A 28 -4.93 5.61 -4.86
C PHE A 28 -3.51 5.06 -5.06
N GLN A 29 -2.90 5.30 -6.23
CA GLN A 29 -1.54 4.88 -6.56
C GLN A 29 -1.29 3.38 -6.35
N LEU A 30 -2.29 2.53 -6.62
CA LEU A 30 -2.17 1.09 -6.37
C LEU A 30 -1.02 0.50 -7.19
N GLY A 31 -0.21 -0.33 -6.52
CA GLY A 31 1.01 -0.90 -7.04
C GLY A 31 0.98 -2.42 -7.11
N PHE A 32 2.05 -3.01 -7.63
CA PHE A 32 2.28 -4.45 -7.57
C PHE A 32 3.74 -4.71 -7.24
N SER A 33 3.99 -5.54 -6.23
CA SER A 33 5.34 -6.01 -5.90
C SER A 33 5.64 -7.26 -6.74
N LEU A 34 6.81 -7.29 -7.38
CA LEU A 34 7.21 -8.44 -8.21
C LEU A 34 7.33 -9.71 -7.37
N ASN A 35 7.17 -10.88 -8.02
CA ASN A 35 7.46 -12.16 -7.42
C ASN A 35 8.98 -12.43 -7.47
N SER A 36 9.74 -11.66 -6.71
CA SER A 36 11.20 -11.76 -6.61
C SER A 36 11.62 -11.47 -5.18
N TRP A 37 12.69 -12.10 -4.72
CA TRP A 37 13.20 -11.93 -3.38
C TRP A 37 13.92 -10.59 -3.16
N GLU A 38 14.46 -9.98 -4.21
CA GLU A 38 15.35 -8.81 -4.06
C GLU A 38 15.13 -7.74 -5.14
N ALA A 39 14.04 -7.80 -5.90
CA ALA A 39 13.85 -6.88 -7.02
C ALA A 39 13.78 -5.41 -6.55
N LEU A 40 13.06 -5.12 -5.46
CA LEU A 40 12.99 -3.79 -4.87
C LEU A 40 14.33 -3.41 -4.24
N LYS A 41 14.93 -4.31 -3.46
CA LYS A 41 16.25 -4.10 -2.86
C LYS A 41 17.27 -3.66 -3.90
N GLN A 42 17.50 -4.47 -4.93
CA GLN A 42 18.48 -4.18 -5.98
C GLN A 42 18.17 -2.86 -6.70
N TYR A 43 16.89 -2.62 -7.04
CA TYR A 43 16.46 -1.38 -7.69
C TYR A 43 16.79 -0.10 -6.89
N LEU A 44 16.70 -0.17 -5.56
CA LEU A 44 16.99 0.96 -4.67
C LEU A 44 18.49 1.09 -4.36
N LEU A 45 19.21 -0.03 -4.23
CA LEU A 45 20.67 -0.01 -4.11
C LEU A 45 21.33 0.63 -5.34
N GLU A 46 20.86 0.30 -6.54
CA GLU A 46 21.29 0.94 -7.80
C GLU A 46 21.03 2.46 -7.84
N ARG A 47 20.16 2.98 -6.97
CA ARG A 47 19.83 4.41 -6.82
C ARG A 47 20.61 5.09 -5.71
N GLY A 48 21.51 4.37 -5.05
CA GLY A 48 22.38 4.90 -4.00
C GLY A 48 21.80 4.84 -2.59
N TYR A 49 20.65 4.19 -2.39
CA TYR A 49 20.18 3.88 -1.04
C TYR A 49 20.98 2.74 -0.43
N THR A 50 21.08 2.71 0.89
CA THR A 50 21.77 1.67 1.65
C THR A 50 20.80 0.62 2.17
N GLU A 51 21.26 -0.61 2.41
CA GLU A 51 20.41 -1.64 3.02
C GLU A 51 19.85 -1.22 4.39
N ASP A 52 20.62 -0.44 5.17
CA ASP A 52 20.20 0.06 6.48
C ASP A 52 19.01 1.03 6.37
N GLU A 53 19.03 1.95 5.39
CA GLU A 53 17.88 2.82 5.10
C GLU A 53 16.65 2.01 4.68
N LEU A 54 16.84 0.94 3.89
CA LEU A 54 15.72 0.09 3.45
C LEU A 54 15.13 -0.74 4.59
N LEU A 55 15.96 -1.22 5.52
CA LEU A 55 15.52 -1.89 6.75
C LEU A 55 14.75 -0.92 7.64
N THR A 56 15.29 0.27 7.86
CA THR A 56 14.68 1.33 8.68
C THR A 56 13.34 1.79 8.11
N ALA A 57 13.23 1.89 6.79
CA ALA A 57 11.98 2.20 6.09
C ALA A 57 10.99 1.00 6.04
N GLY A 58 11.39 -0.18 6.50
CA GLY A 58 10.56 -1.38 6.52
C GLY A 58 10.26 -1.96 5.12
N LEU A 59 11.11 -1.68 4.13
CA LEU A 59 10.95 -2.15 2.75
C LEU A 59 11.57 -3.53 2.52
N ILE A 60 12.60 -3.86 3.29
CA ILE A 60 13.23 -5.18 3.34
C ILE A 60 13.14 -5.75 4.76
N ILE A 61 13.32 -7.06 4.88
CA ILE A 61 13.39 -7.76 6.16
C ILE A 61 14.63 -8.63 6.23
N GLN A 62 15.16 -8.78 7.44
CA GLN A 62 16.27 -9.68 7.72
C GLN A 62 15.76 -11.14 7.81
N ALA A 63 16.47 -12.04 7.17
CA ALA A 63 16.26 -13.48 7.19
C ALA A 63 17.33 -14.17 8.05
N GLU A 64 17.25 -15.50 8.12
CA GLU A 64 18.27 -16.32 8.76
C GLU A 64 19.66 -16.10 8.12
N ALA A 65 20.71 -16.29 8.94
CA ALA A 65 22.11 -16.11 8.54
C ALA A 65 22.47 -14.70 8.04
N GLY A 66 21.71 -13.67 8.42
CA GLY A 66 22.05 -12.27 8.17
C GLY A 66 21.74 -11.76 6.75
N LYS A 67 21.05 -12.55 5.91
CA LYS A 67 20.62 -12.12 4.58
C LYS A 67 19.39 -11.19 4.67
N THR A 68 19.22 -10.30 3.70
CA THR A 68 18.06 -9.39 3.60
C THR A 68 17.27 -9.65 2.32
N HIS A 69 15.95 -9.44 2.35
CA HIS A 69 15.11 -9.61 1.18
C HIS A 69 13.86 -8.71 1.22
N ASP A 70 13.22 -8.49 0.07
CA ASP A 70 12.03 -7.64 -0.11
C ASP A 70 10.89 -8.07 0.81
N ARG A 71 10.32 -7.13 1.57
CA ARG A 71 9.19 -7.42 2.47
C ARG A 71 7.93 -7.83 1.72
N PHE A 72 7.62 -7.12 0.64
CA PHE A 72 6.41 -7.31 -0.15
C PHE A 72 6.76 -8.03 -1.45
N ARG A 73 6.10 -9.16 -1.73
CA ARG A 73 6.39 -10.00 -2.89
C ARG A 73 5.11 -10.58 -3.44
N ASN A 74 4.93 -10.54 -4.76
CA ASN A 74 3.76 -11.07 -5.45
C ASN A 74 2.39 -10.56 -4.92
N GLN A 75 2.35 -9.33 -4.41
CA GLN A 75 1.18 -8.74 -3.75
C GLN A 75 0.70 -7.49 -4.49
N LEU A 76 -0.61 -7.22 -4.41
CA LEU A 76 -1.17 -5.91 -4.70
C LEU A 76 -0.77 -4.96 -3.58
N VAL A 77 -0.19 -3.81 -3.91
CA VAL A 77 0.35 -2.85 -2.95
C VAL A 77 -0.55 -1.62 -2.85
N PHE A 78 -0.80 -1.19 -1.63
CA PHE A 78 -1.61 -0.03 -1.24
C PHE A 78 -0.69 0.98 -0.54
N PRO A 79 -0.27 2.06 -1.22
CA PRO A 79 0.51 3.12 -0.56
C PRO A 79 -0.30 3.76 0.56
N ILE A 80 0.31 3.90 1.73
CA ILE A 80 -0.28 4.58 2.88
C ILE A 80 0.36 5.96 2.95
N CYS A 81 -0.46 7.00 2.89
CA CYS A 81 -0.01 8.38 2.85
C CYS A 81 -0.34 9.13 4.13
N ASP A 82 0.55 10.04 4.54
CA ASP A 82 0.24 11.06 5.53
C ASP A 82 -0.82 12.06 5.02
N VAL A 83 -1.30 12.95 5.88
CA VAL A 83 -2.30 13.96 5.51
C VAL A 83 -1.83 14.93 4.40
N ARG A 84 -0.52 15.06 4.18
CA ARG A 84 0.08 15.89 3.11
C ARG A 84 0.22 15.12 1.80
N GLY A 85 0.02 13.81 1.80
CA GLY A 85 0.12 12.94 0.64
C GLY A 85 1.49 12.27 0.47
N GLY A 86 2.40 12.42 1.42
CA GLY A 86 3.68 11.70 1.42
C GLY A 86 3.47 10.24 1.80
N VAL A 87 4.03 9.31 1.02
CA VAL A 87 3.94 7.87 1.31
C VAL A 87 4.82 7.55 2.52
N THR A 88 4.20 7.05 3.57
CA THR A 88 4.86 6.70 4.84
C THR A 88 5.07 5.20 4.99
N GLY A 89 4.24 4.39 4.34
CA GLY A 89 4.33 2.94 4.38
C GLY A 89 3.44 2.30 3.33
N PHE A 90 3.32 0.98 3.39
CA PHE A 90 2.55 0.20 2.43
C PHE A 90 1.71 -0.85 3.13
N GLY A 91 0.44 -0.98 2.70
CA GLY A 91 -0.33 -2.20 2.84
C GLY A 91 -0.08 -3.08 1.63
N ALA A 92 -0.20 -4.39 1.78
CA ALA A 92 -0.09 -5.33 0.68
C ALA A 92 -1.04 -6.50 0.86
N ARG A 93 -1.59 -7.00 -0.25
CA ARG A 93 -2.55 -8.11 -0.29
C ARG A 93 -2.01 -9.26 -1.12
N ALA A 94 -1.98 -10.45 -0.53
CA ALA A 94 -1.67 -11.71 -1.20
C ALA A 94 -2.64 -11.95 -2.37
N LEU A 95 -2.13 -12.23 -3.57
CA LEU A 95 -2.95 -12.52 -4.76
C LEU A 95 -3.15 -14.02 -4.99
N ASP A 96 -2.57 -14.86 -4.15
CA ASP A 96 -2.74 -16.30 -4.04
C ASP A 96 -3.29 -16.64 -2.64
N ASP A 97 -3.26 -17.92 -2.28
CA ASP A 97 -3.74 -18.43 -1.00
C ASP A 97 -2.72 -18.27 0.14
N SER A 98 -1.67 -17.45 -0.05
CA SER A 98 -0.69 -17.18 1.01
C SER A 98 -1.31 -16.39 2.18
N LEU A 99 -0.83 -16.71 3.37
CA LEU A 99 -1.20 -16.03 4.61
C LEU A 99 -0.03 -15.21 5.16
N PRO A 100 -0.30 -14.05 5.81
CA PRO A 100 -1.62 -13.43 5.97
C PRO A 100 -2.13 -12.80 4.67
N LYS A 101 -3.47 -12.69 4.54
CA LYS A 101 -4.11 -12.11 3.35
C LYS A 101 -3.73 -10.65 3.12
N TYR A 102 -3.53 -9.91 4.22
CA TYR A 102 -3.02 -8.54 4.21
C TYR A 102 -1.83 -8.42 5.17
N VAL A 103 -0.84 -7.64 4.76
CA VAL A 103 0.32 -7.28 5.58
C VAL A 103 0.58 -5.79 5.42
N ASN A 104 1.00 -5.13 6.50
CA ASN A 104 1.42 -3.73 6.46
C ASN A 104 2.94 -3.62 6.66
N SER A 105 3.47 -2.45 6.33
CA SER A 105 4.75 -1.99 6.85
C SER A 105 4.82 -2.18 8.37
N PRO A 106 6.02 -2.50 8.90
CA PRO A 106 6.22 -2.48 10.35
C PRO A 106 6.17 -1.02 10.85
N GLN A 107 6.14 -0.83 12.17
CA GLN A 107 6.36 0.51 12.75
C GLN A 107 7.71 1.07 12.26
N THR A 108 7.74 2.33 11.84
CA THR A 108 8.96 3.07 11.47
C THR A 108 8.87 4.51 11.98
N ASP A 109 9.94 5.29 11.84
CA ASP A 109 9.95 6.70 12.23
C ASP A 109 8.92 7.56 11.48
N ILE A 110 8.49 7.11 10.30
CA ILE A 110 7.52 7.80 9.46
C ILE A 110 6.16 7.10 9.39
N PHE A 111 6.05 5.87 9.87
CA PHE A 111 4.82 5.09 9.82
C PHE A 111 4.46 4.52 11.20
N ASP A 112 3.33 5.02 11.72
CA ASP A 112 2.68 4.50 12.91
C ASP A 112 1.30 3.95 12.56
N LYS A 113 1.13 2.64 12.74
CA LYS A 113 -0.11 1.94 12.40
C LYS A 113 -1.30 2.41 13.25
N SER A 114 -1.06 2.79 14.51
CA SER A 114 -2.09 3.18 15.47
C SER A 114 -2.67 4.57 15.21
N SER A 115 -1.87 5.46 14.61
CA SER A 115 -2.28 6.84 14.32
C SER A 115 -2.56 7.11 12.84
N SER A 116 -2.29 6.15 11.96
CA SER A 116 -2.46 6.33 10.52
C SER A 116 -3.86 5.91 10.05
N LEU A 117 -4.43 6.72 9.16
CA LEU A 117 -5.73 6.49 8.54
C LEU A 117 -5.55 6.37 7.02
N TYR A 118 -5.85 5.20 6.47
CA TYR A 118 -5.74 4.99 5.04
C TYR A 118 -6.74 5.88 4.28
N GLY A 119 -6.27 6.53 3.21
CA GLY A 119 -7.07 7.45 2.39
C GLY A 119 -7.20 8.87 2.95
N ILE A 120 -6.58 9.20 4.09
CA ILE A 120 -6.72 10.51 4.73
C ILE A 120 -6.28 11.68 3.84
N ASN A 121 -5.24 11.48 3.02
CA ASN A 121 -4.75 12.46 2.07
C ASN A 121 -5.82 12.86 1.04
N LEU A 122 -6.67 11.91 0.65
CA LEU A 122 -7.79 12.12 -0.28
C LEU A 122 -9.03 12.64 0.46
N ALA A 123 -9.27 12.16 1.69
CA ALA A 123 -10.51 12.41 2.40
C ALA A 123 -10.56 13.74 3.19
N LYS A 124 -9.39 14.30 3.57
CA LYS A 124 -9.32 15.46 4.49
C LYS A 124 -10.19 16.65 4.08
N ALA A 125 -10.29 16.94 2.78
CA ALA A 125 -11.05 18.08 2.27
C ALA A 125 -12.56 17.84 2.43
N ALA A 126 -13.03 16.66 2.03
CA ALA A 126 -14.44 16.27 2.17
C ALA A 126 -14.85 16.15 3.64
N ILE A 127 -14.00 15.57 4.49
CA ILE A 127 -14.23 15.49 5.94
C ILE A 127 -14.44 16.90 6.52
N ARG A 128 -13.57 17.86 6.18
CA ARG A 128 -13.68 19.24 6.65
C ARG A 128 -14.94 19.93 6.13
N GLN A 129 -15.27 19.75 4.85
CA GLN A 129 -16.43 20.38 4.23
C GLN A 129 -17.75 19.86 4.80
N GLN A 130 -17.83 18.56 5.06
CA GLN A 130 -19.04 17.89 5.54
C GLN A 130 -19.13 17.84 7.06
N ASN A 131 -18.04 18.19 7.77
CA ASN A 131 -17.89 18.02 9.21
C ASN A 131 -18.23 16.57 9.67
N LEU A 132 -17.84 15.59 8.85
CA LEU A 132 -18.14 14.18 9.06
C LEU A 132 -17.04 13.31 8.45
N ALA A 133 -16.51 12.38 9.24
CA ALA A 133 -15.68 11.30 8.76
C ALA A 133 -16.42 9.96 8.89
N VAL A 134 -16.27 9.10 7.89
CA VAL A 134 -16.77 7.72 7.93
C VAL A 134 -15.57 6.79 8.04
N ILE A 135 -15.56 5.92 9.05
CA ILE A 135 -14.48 4.96 9.28
C ILE A 135 -14.95 3.57 8.87
N VAL A 136 -14.14 2.87 8.09
CA VAL A 136 -14.37 1.48 7.66
C VAL A 136 -13.18 0.59 8.02
N GLU A 137 -13.31 -0.73 7.83
CA GLU A 137 -12.31 -1.71 8.28
C GLU A 137 -11.14 -1.90 7.31
N GLY A 138 -11.34 -1.72 6.00
CA GLY A 138 -10.35 -2.16 5.01
C GLY A 138 -10.03 -1.15 3.90
N TYR A 139 -8.86 -1.35 3.30
CA TYR A 139 -8.39 -0.60 2.12
C TYR A 139 -9.41 -0.57 0.99
N MET A 140 -9.98 -1.73 0.67
CA MET A 140 -10.92 -1.87 -0.45
C MET A 140 -12.24 -1.13 -0.21
N ASP A 141 -12.67 -1.01 1.04
CA ASP A 141 -13.91 -0.31 1.39
C ASP A 141 -13.74 1.19 1.16
N VAL A 142 -12.61 1.76 1.60
CA VAL A 142 -12.24 3.16 1.31
C VAL A 142 -12.18 3.40 -0.19
N ILE A 143 -11.43 2.57 -0.93
CA ILE A 143 -11.25 2.72 -2.37
C ILE A 143 -12.59 2.67 -3.10
N THR A 144 -13.44 1.72 -2.74
CA THR A 144 -14.75 1.53 -3.37
C THR A 144 -15.69 2.69 -3.04
N ALA A 145 -15.68 3.17 -1.79
CA ALA A 145 -16.51 4.28 -1.37
C ALA A 145 -16.13 5.57 -2.11
N HIS A 146 -14.83 5.89 -2.21
CA HIS A 146 -14.34 7.04 -2.97
C HIS A 146 -14.69 6.95 -4.46
N GLN A 147 -14.56 5.76 -5.06
CA GLN A 147 -14.97 5.53 -6.45
C GLN A 147 -16.46 5.81 -6.68
N ASN A 148 -17.31 5.57 -5.67
CA ASN A 148 -18.75 5.82 -5.71
C ASN A 148 -19.13 7.21 -5.17
N GLY A 149 -18.16 8.13 -5.01
CA GLY A 149 -18.40 9.53 -4.64
C GLY A 149 -18.39 9.83 -3.13
N PHE A 150 -18.23 8.82 -2.27
CA PHE A 150 -18.10 9.02 -0.83
C PHE A 150 -16.65 9.34 -0.45
N GLN A 151 -16.31 10.62 -0.56
CA GLN A 151 -14.92 11.10 -0.41
C GLN A 151 -14.48 11.32 1.04
N ASN A 152 -15.37 11.27 2.03
CA ASN A 152 -15.04 11.47 3.45
C ASN A 152 -14.78 10.16 4.22
N VAL A 153 -14.45 9.09 3.49
CA VAL A 153 -14.25 7.75 4.05
C VAL A 153 -12.76 7.46 4.25
N VAL A 154 -12.41 6.88 5.39
CA VAL A 154 -11.05 6.44 5.76
C VAL A 154 -11.10 5.08 6.44
N ALA A 155 -9.96 4.38 6.52
CA ALA A 155 -9.87 3.12 7.27
C ALA A 155 -8.79 3.15 8.33
N SER A 156 -9.09 2.53 9.47
CA SER A 156 -8.06 2.08 10.40
C SER A 156 -7.38 0.83 9.84
N MET A 157 -6.08 0.66 10.05
CA MET A 157 -5.31 -0.41 9.38
C MET A 157 -5.17 -1.68 10.23
N GLY A 158 -6.26 -2.10 10.87
CA GLY A 158 -6.35 -3.28 11.73
C GLY A 158 -5.64 -3.08 13.06
N THR A 159 -6.32 -2.51 14.05
CA THR A 159 -5.84 -2.44 15.44
C THR A 159 -5.83 -3.81 16.09
#